data_AF-A0A0L0QM50-F1
#
_entry.id   AF-A0A0L0QM50-F1
#
_cell.length_a   1.000
_cell.length_b   1.000
_cell.length_c   1.000
_cell.angle_alpha   90.00
_cell.angle_beta   90.00
_cell.angle_gamma   90.00
#
_symmetry.space_group_name_H-M   'P 1'
#
loop_
_entity.id
_entity.type
_entity.pdbx_description
1 polymer ?
#
loop_
_entity_poly.entity_id
_entity_poly.type
_entity_poly.pdbx_seq_one_letter_code
_entity_poly.pdbx_strand_id
1 'polypeptide(L)'
;MKNVSITLKLDGKQKKFVTPNFIPGVLFRKAAECAEMVEQGELSGQDLDALVSFVCEVFNHKFTIEEFEEGTDSRLIGKTIYAVINYVMGNVTAASELLGGEVKEEDKGKSD
;
A
#
# COMPACT_ATOMS: atom_id res chain seq x y z
N MET A 1 2.09 -6.96 -14.39
CA MET A 1 2.70 -7.26 -13.08
C MET A 1 1.59 -7.57 -12.08
N LYS A 2 1.85 -8.28 -10.98
CA LYS A 2 0.82 -8.54 -9.96
C LYS A 2 0.44 -7.22 -9.28
N ASN A 3 -0.84 -7.03 -8.94
CA ASN A 3 -1.31 -5.89 -8.15
C ASN A 3 -1.23 -6.25 -6.67
N VAL A 4 -1.07 -5.24 -5.82
CA VAL A 4 -1.25 -5.38 -4.37
C VAL A 4 -2.55 -4.71 -3.93
N SER A 5 -3.07 -5.14 -2.78
CA SER A 5 -4.28 -4.61 -2.17
C SER A 5 -4.04 -4.23 -0.70
N ILE A 6 -4.82 -3.26 -0.22
CA ILE A 6 -4.92 -2.93 1.21
C ILE A 6 -6.39 -2.97 1.63
N THR A 7 -6.65 -3.18 2.91
CA THR A 7 -8.00 -3.14 3.47
C THR A 7 -8.05 -2.06 4.55
N LEU A 8 -9.00 -1.13 4.39
CA LEU A 8 -9.27 -0.06 5.35
C LEU A 8 -10.61 -0.33 6.05
N LYS A 9 -10.69 -0.07 7.36
CA LYS A 9 -11.93 -0.12 8.14
C LYS A 9 -12.60 1.25 8.15
N LEU A 10 -13.50 1.48 7.20
CA LEU A 10 -14.21 2.76 7.02
C LEU A 10 -15.69 2.58 7.35
N ASP A 11 -16.27 3.47 8.14
CA ASP A 11 -17.68 3.42 8.56
C ASP A 11 -18.07 2.08 9.23
N GLY A 12 -17.13 1.47 9.96
CA GLY A 12 -17.30 0.15 10.57
C GLY A 12 -17.27 -1.03 9.58
N LYS A 13 -16.99 -0.80 8.29
CA LYS A 13 -16.91 -1.83 7.25
C LYS A 13 -15.49 -1.97 6.71
N GLN A 14 -15.11 -3.20 6.35
CA GLN A 14 -13.86 -3.46 5.63
C GLN A 14 -14.03 -3.11 4.16
N LYS A 15 -13.24 -2.16 3.64
CA LYS A 15 -13.18 -1.77 2.23
C LYS A 15 -11.80 -2.12 1.67
N LYS A 16 -11.78 -2.93 0.61
CA LYS A 16 -10.55 -3.39 -0.06
C LYS A 16 -10.24 -2.49 -1.25
N PHE A 17 -9.01 -1.99 -1.31
CA PHE A 17 -8.51 -1.17 -2.40
C PHE A 17 -7.38 -1.89 -3.12
N VAL A 18 -7.39 -1.83 -4.45
CA VAL A 18 -6.40 -2.50 -5.31
C VAL A 18 -5.69 -1.45 -6.15
N THR A 19 -4.36 -1.59 -6.23
CA THR A 19 -3.48 -0.78 -7.09
C THR A 19 -3.86 -0.90 -8.58
N PRO A 20 -3.59 0.11 -9.43
CA PRO A 20 -3.85 0.03 -10.86
C PRO A 20 -2.88 -0.94 -11.57
N ASN A 21 -3.27 -1.43 -12.75
CA ASN A 21 -2.45 -2.36 -13.54
C ASN A 21 -1.17 -1.71 -14.11
N PHE A 22 -1.20 -0.40 -14.30
CA PHE A 22 -0.09 0.39 -14.82
C PHE A 22 0.34 1.41 -13.77
N ILE A 23 1.61 1.34 -13.37
CA ILE A 23 2.23 2.26 -12.43
C ILE A 23 3.14 3.20 -13.26
N PRO A 24 2.81 4.50 -13.36
CA PRO A 24 3.62 5.44 -14.10
C PRO A 24 5.02 5.61 -13.51
N GLY A 25 6.03 5.81 -14.35
CA GLY A 25 7.41 6.01 -13.90
C GLY A 25 7.62 7.22 -12.98
N VAL A 26 6.70 8.19 -12.97
CA VAL A 26 6.74 9.29 -11.99
C VAL A 26 6.57 8.81 -10.55
N LEU A 27 5.81 7.72 -10.33
CA LEU A 27 5.65 7.12 -9.00
C LEU A 27 6.93 6.38 -8.58
N PHE A 28 7.73 5.87 -9.52
CA PHE A 28 9.02 5.25 -9.18
C PHE A 28 9.99 6.26 -8.57
N ARG A 29 10.07 7.47 -9.13
CA ARG A 29 10.90 8.55 -8.54
C ARG A 29 10.45 8.87 -7.11
N LYS A 30 9.14 9.06 -6.91
CA LYS A 30 8.57 9.32 -5.57
C LYS A 30 8.82 8.16 -4.60
N ALA A 31 8.73 6.92 -5.07
CA ALA A 31 9.03 5.75 -4.25
C ALA A 31 10.50 5.73 -3.80
N ALA A 32 11.44 6.12 -4.66
CA ALA A 32 12.84 6.24 -4.30
C ALA A 32 13.07 7.31 -3.22
N GLU A 33 12.45 8.48 -3.35
CA GLU A 33 12.49 9.55 -2.33
C GLU A 33 11.90 9.05 -0.99
N CYS A 34 10.76 8.35 -1.03
CA CYS A 34 10.14 7.77 0.15
C CYS A 34 11.02 6.67 0.80
N ALA A 35 11.73 5.88 -0.01
CA ALA A 35 12.65 4.86 0.49
C ALA A 35 13.80 5.51 1.26
N GLU A 36 14.41 6.58 0.71
CA GLU A 36 15.46 7.35 1.38
C GLU A 36 14.97 7.94 2.71
N MET A 37 13.77 8.50 2.76
CA MET A 37 13.16 9.01 4.01
C MET A 37 13.04 7.92 5.08
N VAL A 38 12.53 6.74 4.70
CA VAL A 38 12.36 5.61 5.63
C VAL A 38 13.71 5.06 6.11
N GLU A 39 14.73 5.01 5.24
CA GLU A 39 16.07 4.54 5.60
C GLU A 39 16.82 5.48 6.56
N GLN A 40 16.56 6.79 6.49
CA GLN A 40 17.15 7.77 7.41
C GLN A 40 16.64 7.63 8.86
N GLY A 41 15.48 7.01 9.07
CA GLY A 41 14.97 6.56 10.37
C GLY A 41 14.35 7.64 11.27
N GLU A 42 14.78 8.90 11.18
CA GLU A 42 14.17 10.03 11.89
C GLU A 42 13.09 10.69 11.01
N LEU A 43 11.85 10.17 11.09
CA LEU A 43 10.72 10.73 10.35
C LEU A 43 10.09 11.91 11.11
N SER A 44 10.09 13.09 10.49
CA SER A 44 9.29 14.22 10.96
C SER A 44 7.81 14.00 10.63
N GLY A 45 6.93 14.83 11.22
CA GLY A 45 5.51 14.83 10.84
C GLY A 45 5.29 15.10 9.35
N GLN A 46 6.09 15.98 8.75
CA GLN A 46 6.02 16.27 7.32
C GLN A 46 6.47 15.09 6.45
N ASP A 47 7.45 14.32 6.91
CA ASP A 47 7.87 13.10 6.20
C ASP A 47 6.77 12.04 6.25
N LEU A 48 6.10 11.90 7.40
CA LEU A 48 4.94 11.01 7.52
C LEU A 48 3.79 11.43 6.60
N ASP A 49 3.47 12.72 6.53
CA ASP A 49 2.45 13.25 5.61
C ASP A 49 2.78 12.90 4.15
N ALA A 50 4.05 13.07 3.75
CA ALA A 50 4.51 12.74 2.41
C ALA A 50 4.40 11.24 2.11
N LEU A 51 4.78 10.39 3.07
CA LEU A 51 4.69 8.93 2.94
C LEU A 51 3.23 8.45 2.83
N VAL A 52 2.32 9.02 3.61
CA VAL A 52 0.88 8.68 3.55
C VAL A 52 0.25 9.19 2.24
N SER A 53 0.58 10.42 1.84
CA SER A 53 0.16 10.97 0.55
C SER A 53 0.60 10.08 -0.62
N PHE A 54 1.84 9.59 -0.59
CA PHE A 54 2.36 8.67 -1.59
C PHE A 54 1.54 7.37 -1.67
N VAL A 55 1.12 6.80 -0.54
CA VAL A 55 0.22 5.64 -0.54
C VAL A 55 -1.09 5.97 -1.26
N CYS A 56 -1.72 7.10 -0.97
CA CYS A 56 -2.96 7.51 -1.63
C CYS A 56 -2.78 7.66 -3.16
N GLU A 57 -1.67 8.27 -3.59
CA GLU A 57 -1.32 8.43 -5.00
C GLU A 57 -1.18 7.08 -5.74
N VAL A 58 -0.49 6.10 -5.13
CA VAL A 58 -0.30 4.76 -5.73
C VAL A 58 -1.62 4.04 -5.95
N PHE A 59 -2.62 4.31 -5.10
CA PHE A 59 -3.98 3.78 -5.25
C PHE A 59 -4.90 4.67 -6.10
N ASN A 60 -4.36 5.64 -6.85
CA ASN A 60 -5.10 6.62 -7.66
C ASN A 60 -6.15 7.41 -6.84
N HIS A 61 -5.81 7.79 -5.60
CA HIS A 61 -6.69 8.57 -4.72
C HIS A 61 -8.07 7.95 -4.50
N LYS A 62 -8.18 6.61 -4.47
CA LYS A 62 -9.43 5.90 -4.15
C LYS A 62 -9.86 6.05 -2.68
N PHE A 63 -8.98 6.57 -1.85
CA PHE A 63 -9.20 6.98 -0.47
C PHE A 63 -8.34 8.22 -0.20
N THR A 64 -8.74 8.97 0.82
CA THR A 64 -8.05 10.16 1.34
C THR A 64 -6.97 9.78 2.35
N ILE A 65 -6.13 10.76 2.72
CA ILE A 65 -5.12 10.61 3.78
C ILE A 65 -5.83 10.27 5.10
N GLU A 66 -6.89 11.00 5.42
CA GLU A 66 -7.68 10.81 6.63
C GLU A 66 -8.32 9.41 6.66
N GLU A 67 -8.90 8.96 5.55
CA GLU A 67 -9.44 7.59 5.46
C GLU A 67 -8.36 6.52 5.60
N PHE A 68 -7.14 6.76 5.10
CA PHE A 68 -6.03 5.84 5.29
C PHE A 68 -5.62 5.76 6.77
N GLU A 69 -5.46 6.90 7.44
CA GLU A 69 -5.03 6.97 8.84
C GLU A 69 -6.09 6.44 9.81
N GLU A 70 -7.36 6.81 9.63
CA GLU A 70 -8.47 6.33 10.45
C GLU A 70 -8.82 4.86 10.17
N GLY A 71 -8.67 4.45 8.90
CA GLY A 71 -9.04 3.12 8.43
C GLY A 71 -7.97 2.06 8.62
N THR A 72 -6.73 2.43 8.93
CA THR A 72 -5.61 1.50 9.12
C THR A 72 -5.29 1.31 10.60
N ASP A 73 -5.05 0.08 11.03
CA ASP A 73 -4.49 -0.16 12.36
C ASP A 73 -3.12 0.53 12.46
N SER A 74 -2.93 1.40 13.45
CA SER A 74 -1.70 2.20 13.57
C SER A 74 -0.42 1.36 13.60
N ARG A 75 -0.48 0.12 14.10
CA ARG A 75 0.64 -0.83 14.12
C ARG A 75 1.03 -1.34 12.72
N LEU A 76 0.18 -1.12 11.72
CA LEU A 76 0.35 -1.55 10.33
C LEU A 76 0.68 -0.41 9.37
N ILE A 77 0.61 0.86 9.80
CA ILE A 77 0.86 2.02 8.92
C ILE A 77 2.24 1.95 8.29
N GLY A 78 3.30 1.87 9.11
CA GLY A 78 4.68 1.83 8.62
C GLY A 78 4.94 0.63 7.70
N LYS A 79 4.39 -0.55 8.05
CA LYS A 79 4.48 -1.77 7.23
C LYS A 79 3.80 -1.58 5.87
N THR A 80 2.63 -0.95 5.84
CA THR A 80 1.87 -0.68 4.62
C THR A 80 2.60 0.29 3.71
N ILE A 81 3.11 1.39 4.26
CA ILE A 81 3.95 2.36 3.54
C ILE A 81 5.15 1.66 2.91
N TYR A 82 5.92 0.91 3.70
CA TYR A 82 7.10 0.20 3.23
C TYR A 82 6.78 -0.84 2.14
N ALA A 83 5.65 -1.54 2.25
CA ALA A 83 5.19 -2.46 1.22
C ALA A 83 4.83 -1.74 -0.09
N VAL A 84 4.16 -0.59 -0.01
CA VAL A 84 3.79 0.21 -1.19
C VAL A 84 5.02 0.78 -1.91
N ILE A 85 6.01 1.25 -1.15
CA ILE A 85 7.31 1.66 -1.71
C ILE A 85 7.95 0.51 -2.50
N ASN A 86 8.09 -0.66 -1.86
CA ASN A 86 8.65 -1.85 -2.48
C ASN A 86 7.87 -2.29 -3.73
N TYR A 87 6.54 -2.21 -3.68
CA TYR A 87 5.68 -2.54 -4.81
C TYR A 87 5.99 -1.68 -6.03
N VAL A 88 6.06 -0.36 -5.86
CA VAL A 88 6.32 0.59 -6.93
C VAL A 88 7.76 0.47 -7.46
N MET A 89 8.71 0.10 -6.60
CA MET A 89 10.10 -0.16 -7.00
C MET A 89 10.30 -1.52 -7.72
N GLY A 90 9.24 -2.31 -7.88
CA GLY A 90 9.28 -3.60 -8.59
C GLY A 90 9.53 -4.82 -7.69
N ASN A 91 9.68 -4.63 -6.37
CA ASN A 91 9.82 -5.70 -5.37
C ASN A 91 8.45 -6.30 -5.01
N VAL A 92 7.69 -6.72 -6.02
CA VAL A 92 6.27 -7.08 -5.90
C VAL A 92 6.03 -8.27 -4.95
N THR A 93 6.95 -9.25 -4.92
CA THR A 93 6.86 -10.40 -4.01
C THR A 93 6.96 -9.97 -2.55
N ALA A 94 7.98 -9.20 -2.21
CA ALA A 94 8.18 -8.69 -0.85
C ALA A 94 7.00 -7.81 -0.40
N ALA A 95 6.53 -6.92 -1.27
CA ALA A 95 5.35 -6.11 -1.00
C ALA A 95 4.10 -6.96 -0.71
N SER A 96 3.89 -8.03 -1.48
CA SER A 96 2.76 -8.93 -1.30
C SER A 96 2.82 -9.69 0.03
N GLU A 97 4.01 -10.16 0.42
CA GLU A 97 4.23 -10.84 1.71
C GLU A 97 3.99 -9.89 2.90
N LEU A 98 4.46 -8.65 2.79
CA LEU A 98 4.23 -7.62 3.80
C LEU A 98 2.74 -7.27 3.95
N LEU A 99 1.97 -7.26 2.86
CA LEU A 99 0.53 -6.98 2.93
C LEU A 99 -0.31 -8.20 3.35
N GLY A 100 0.34 -9.30 3.72
CA GLY A 100 -0.33 -10.48 4.25
C GLY A 100 -0.72 -11.50 3.19
N GLY A 101 -0.14 -11.41 1.98
CA GLY A 101 -0.21 -12.42 0.92
C GLY A 101 -1.63 -12.91 0.63
N GLU A 102 -2.28 -12.38 -0.41
CA GLU A 102 -3.39 -13.13 -1.01
C GLU A 102 -2.84 -14.41 -1.66
N VAL A 103 -2.69 -15.47 -0.86
CA VAL A 103 -2.75 -16.84 -1.36
C VAL A 103 -4.18 -17.00 -1.84
N LYS A 104 -4.36 -17.03 -3.16
CA LYS A 104 -5.60 -17.54 -3.74
C LYS A 104 -5.73 -18.99 -3.29
N GLU A 105 -6.68 -19.30 -2.41
CA GLU A 105 -7.29 -20.61 -2.47
C GLU A 105 -8.07 -20.65 -3.79
N GLU A 106 -7.62 -21.52 -4.69
CA GLU A 106 -8.43 -21.95 -5.82
C GLU A 106 -9.73 -22.52 -5.24
N ASP A 107 -10.83 -21.81 -5.44
CA ASP A 107 -12.17 -22.36 -5.33
C ASP A 107 -12.26 -23.50 -6.35
N LYS A 108 -11.87 -24.71 -5.93
CA LYS A 108 -12.20 -25.94 -6.64
C LYS A 108 -13.70 -26.07 -6.56
N GLY A 109 -14.36 -25.46 -7.54
CA GLY A 109 -15.78 -25.62 -7.77
C GLY A 109 -16.13 -27.09 -7.65
N LYS A 110 -16.97 -27.38 -6.65
CA LYS A 110 -17.86 -28.54 -6.72
C LYS A 110 -18.59 -28.45 -8.05
N SER A 111 -18.26 -29.35 -8.96
CA SER A 111 -19.19 -29.77 -10.00
C SER A 111 -19.78 -31.09 -9.51
N ASP A 112 -21.10 -31.11 -9.40
CA ASP A 112 -21.93 -32.31 -9.23
C ASP A 112 -21.64 -33.36 -10.32
#